data_AF-A0A9P6WUY4-F1
#
_entry.id   AF-A0A9P6WUY4-F1
#
_cell.length_a   1.000
_cell.length_b   1.000
_cell.length_c   1.000
_cell.angle_alpha   90.00
_cell.angle_beta   90.00
_cell.angle_gamma   90.00
#
_symmetry.space_group_name_H-M   'P 1'
#
loop_
_entity.id
_entity.type
_entity.pdbx_description
1 polymer ?
#
loop_
_entity_poly.entity_id
_entity_poly.type
_entity_poly.pdbx_seq_one_letter_code
_entity_poly.pdbx_strand_id
1 'polypeptide(L)' 'MPKSLSADIKNDIKSALLARKDSIDVVNRFGVTYATVNNYANKFFPNRQRGLGGRPMVVSAQTKRFIKLQVAQG' A
#
# COMPACT_ATOMS: atom_id res chain seq x y z
N MET A 1 -24.36 4.64 1.47
CA MET A 1 -23.10 3.92 1.77
C MET A 1 -22.65 3.16 0.53
N PRO A 2 -21.37 3.22 0.13
CA PRO A 2 -20.87 2.38 -0.96
C PRO A 2 -21.01 0.91 -0.56
N LYS A 3 -21.57 0.09 -1.46
CA LYS A 3 -21.74 -1.35 -1.21
C LYS A 3 -20.36 -2.01 -1.13
N SER A 4 -20.12 -2.76 -0.05
CA SER A 4 -18.92 -3.58 0.05
C SER A 4 -18.94 -4.68 -1.02
N LEU A 5 -17.77 -5.13 -1.47
CA LEU A 5 -17.67 -6.28 -2.38
C LEU A 5 -18.39 -7.52 -1.79
N SER A 6 -18.87 -8.41 -2.66
CA SER A 6 -19.38 -9.71 -2.26
C SER A 6 -18.31 -10.49 -1.47
N ALA A 7 -18.75 -11.37 -0.57
CA ALA A 7 -17.86 -12.24 0.20
C ALA A 7 -16.99 -13.11 -0.73
N ASP A 8 -17.55 -13.58 -1.84
CA ASP A 8 -16.84 -14.45 -2.80
C ASP A 8 -15.67 -13.71 -3.43
N ILE A 9 -15.91 -12.49 -3.94
CA ILE A 9 -14.85 -11.64 -4.54
C ILE A 9 -13.76 -11.31 -3.51
N LYS A 10 -14.14 -11.08 -2.25
CA LYS A 10 -13.16 -10.83 -1.17
C LYS A 10 -12.26 -12.06 -0.94
N ASN A 11 -12.85 -13.25 -0.92
CA ASN A 11 -12.11 -14.50 -0.75
C ASN A 11 -11.21 -14.79 -1.95
N ASP A 12 -11.67 -14.52 -3.17
CA ASP A 12 -10.88 -14.69 -4.38
C ASP A 12 -9.68 -13.73 -4.43
N ILE A 13 -9.88 -12.45 -4.06
CA ILE A 13 -8.78 -11.48 -3.90
C ILE A 13 -7.79 -11.98 -2.86
N LYS A 14 -8.27 -12.45 -1.70
CA LYS A 14 -7.41 -12.98 -0.63
C LYS A 14 -6.56 -14.16 -1.13
N SER A 15 -7.19 -15.11 -1.81
CA SER A 15 -6.51 -16.29 -2.38
C SER A 15 -5.49 -15.90 -3.45
N ALA A 16 -5.81 -14.93 -4.32
CA ALA A 16 -4.87 -14.45 -5.33
C ALA A 16 -3.64 -13.74 -4.72
N LEU A 17 -3.85 -12.94 -3.67
CA LEU A 17 -2.76 -12.29 -2.93
C LEU A 17 -1.90 -13.31 -2.15
N LEU A 18 -2.51 -14.37 -1.59
CA LEU A 18 -1.77 -15.48 -0.96
C LEU A 18 -0.87 -16.20 -1.96
N ALA A 19 -1.34 -16.36 -3.20
CA ALA A 19 -0.56 -16.91 -4.31
C ALA A 19 0.53 -15.95 -4.84
N ARG A 20 0.78 -14.82 -4.16
CA ARG A 20 1.75 -13.77 -4.53
C ARG A 20 1.56 -13.20 -5.94
N LYS A 21 0.32 -13.21 -6.45
CA LYS A 21 0.00 -12.50 -7.70
C LYS A 21 0.13 -11.00 -7.49
N ASP A 22 0.56 -10.29 -8.54
CA ASP A 22 0.67 -8.85 -8.48
C ASP A 22 -0.73 -8.21 -8.34
N SER A 23 -0.80 -7.10 -7.61
CA SER A 23 -2.05 -6.40 -7.36
C SER A 23 -2.69 -5.87 -8.64
N ILE A 24 -1.88 -5.57 -9.67
CA ILE A 24 -2.36 -5.16 -11.01
C ILE A 24 -3.07 -6.32 -11.71
N ASP A 25 -2.54 -7.54 -11.64
CA ASP A 25 -3.17 -8.71 -12.24
C ASP A 25 -4.50 -9.05 -11.56
N VAL A 26 -4.56 -8.87 -10.23
CA VAL A 26 -5.79 -9.05 -9.45
C VAL A 26 -6.85 -8.01 -9.85
N VAL A 27 -6.45 -6.76 -10.07
CA VAL A 27 -7.33 -5.68 -10.58
C VAL A 27 -7.95 -6.07 -11.91
N ASN A 28 -7.11 -6.47 -12.88
CA ASN A 28 -7.56 -6.83 -14.22
C ASN A 28 -8.49 -8.05 -14.20
N ARG A 29 -8.20 -9.03 -13.35
CA ARG A 29 -8.98 -10.27 -13.25
C ARG A 29 -10.38 -10.06 -12.69
N PHE A 30 -10.51 -9.22 -11.66
CA PHE A 30 -11.76 -9.05 -10.93
C PHE A 30 -12.50 -7.75 -11.28
N GLY A 31 -11.95 -6.91 -12.17
CA GLY A 31 -12.54 -5.65 -12.59
C GLY A 31 -12.68 -4.63 -11.45
N VAL A 32 -11.78 -4.67 -10.47
CA VAL A 32 -11.85 -3.84 -9.25
C VAL A 32 -10.70 -2.84 -9.23
N THR A 33 -10.91 -1.66 -8.67
CA THR A 33 -9.82 -0.66 -8.60
C THR A 33 -8.62 -1.14 -7.78
N TYR A 34 -7.43 -0.68 -8.15
CA TYR A 34 -6.19 -0.94 -7.41
C TYR A 34 -6.30 -0.53 -5.94
N ALA A 35 -6.93 0.62 -5.66
CA ALA A 35 -7.14 1.09 -4.30
C ALA A 35 -7.96 0.08 -3.48
N THR A 36 -9.00 -0.51 -4.08
CA THR A 36 -9.81 -1.55 -3.44
C THR A 36 -8.99 -2.79 -3.13
N VAL A 37 -8.23 -3.31 -4.10
CA VAL A 37 -7.37 -4.49 -3.90
C VAL A 37 -6.32 -4.21 -2.81
N ASN A 38 -5.70 -3.03 -2.83
CA ASN A 38 -4.69 -2.65 -1.83
C ASN A 38 -5.29 -2.49 -0.43
N ASN A 39 -6.50 -1.94 -0.31
CA ASN A 39 -7.22 -1.86 0.96
C ASN A 39 -7.51 -3.25 1.54
N TYR A 40 -7.97 -4.19 0.71
CA TYR A 40 -8.18 -5.57 1.15
C TYR A 40 -6.86 -6.28 1.48
N ALA A 41 -5.81 -6.06 0.70
CA ALA A 41 -4.48 -6.58 1.00
C ALA A 41 -3.98 -6.11 2.37
N ASN A 42 -4.13 -4.81 2.68
CA ASN A 42 -3.77 -4.26 3.99
C ASN A 42 -4.65 -4.80 5.13
N LYS A 43 -5.91 -5.11 4.85
CA LYS A 43 -6.85 -5.70 5.82
C LYS A 43 -6.53 -7.16 6.11
N PHE A 44 -6.19 -7.95 5.09
CA PHE A 44 -5.87 -9.37 5.24
C PHE A 44 -4.45 -9.62 5.75
N PHE A 45 -3.52 -8.73 5.42
CA PHE A 45 -2.10 -8.85 5.75
C PHE A 45 -1.62 -7.59 6.48
N PRO A 46 -1.93 -7.44 7.78
CA PRO A 46 -1.57 -6.23 8.53
C PRO A 46 -0.06 -6.01 8.61
N ASN A 47 0.74 -7.09 8.59
CA ASN A 47 2.21 -7.05 8.62
C ASN A 47 2.86 -6.91 7.23
N ARG A 48 2.07 -6.73 6.17
CA ARG A 48 2.61 -6.51 4.82
C ARG A 48 3.43 -5.23 4.82
N GLN A 49 4.63 -5.29 4.24
CA GLN A 49 5.46 -4.10 4.03
C GLN A 49 4.67 -3.11 3.19
N ARG A 50 4.20 -2.03 3.83
CA ARG A 50 3.54 -0.94 3.13
C ARG A 50 4.62 -0.17 2.39
N GLY A 51 4.33 0.22 1.14
CA GLY A 51 5.11 1.29 0.52
C GLY A 51 5.11 2.47 1.49
N LEU A 52 6.30 2.99 1.82
CA LEU A 52 6.45 4.17 2.68
C LEU A 52 5.67 5.31 2.00
N GLY A 53 4.42 5.48 2.40
CA GLY A 53 3.56 6.53 1.86
C GLY A 53 4.24 7.88 2.11
N GLY A 54 4.22 8.75 1.11
CA GLY A 54 4.88 10.05 1.17
C GLY A 54 5.45 10.45 -0.18
N ARG A 55 5.82 11.73 -0.31
CA ARG A 55 6.61 12.16 -1.45
C ARG A 55 7.99 11.51 -1.35
N PRO A 56 8.52 10.96 -2.46
CA PRO A 56 9.88 10.45 -2.47
C PRO A 56 10.81 11.58 -2.03
N MET A 57 11.55 11.35 -0.96
CA MET A 57 12.47 12.33 -0.41
C MET A 57 13.82 12.11 -1.09
N VAL A 58 14.31 13.14 -1.80
CA VAL A 58 15.64 13.12 -2.42
C VAL A 58 16.74 12.99 -1.36
N VAL A 59 16.45 13.45 -0.16
CA VAL A 59 17.39 13.55 0.95
C VAL A 59 17.09 12.49 2.00
N SER A 60 18.13 11.77 2.44
CA SER A 60 17.99 10.78 3.51
C SER A 60 17.51 11.41 4.83
N ALA A 61 16.91 10.60 5.70
CA ALA A 61 16.48 11.07 7.03
C ALA A 61 17.64 11.64 7.86
N GLN A 62 18.84 11.06 7.74
CA GLN A 62 20.04 11.51 8.44
C GLN A 62 20.50 12.88 7.93
N THR A 63 20.57 13.06 6.61
CA THR A 63 20.94 14.34 6.00
C THR A 63 19.89 15.42 6.33
N LYS A 64 18.61 15.07 6.36
CA LYS A 64 17.55 16.00 6.80
C LYS A 64 17.74 16.46 8.25
N ARG A 65 18.15 15.54 9.13
CA ARG A 65 18.45 15.87 10.54
C ARG A 65 19.68 16.77 10.64
N PHE A 66 20.70 16.53 9.84
CA PHE A 66 21.90 17.38 9.79
C PHE A 66 21.56 18.81 9.35
N ILE A 67 20.81 18.97 8.25
CA ILE A 67 20.35 20.29 7.77
C ILE A 67 19.58 21.03 8.87
N LYS A 68 18.68 20.34 9.57
CA LYS A 68 17.93 20.95 10.69
C LYS A 68 18.85 21.46 11.81
N LEU A 69 19.90 20.70 12.15
CA LEU A 69 20.85 21.11 13.17
C LEU A 69 21.68 22.31 12.73
N GLN A 70 22.12 22.36 11.47
CA GLN A 70 22.84 23.52 10.95
C GLN A 70 21.97 24.78 10.93
N VAL A 71 20.73 24.69 10.44
CA VAL A 71 19.78 25.83 10.46
C VAL A 71 19.50 26.31 11.89
N ALA A 72 19.47 25.41 12.87
CA ALA A 72 19.30 25.79 14.27
C ALA A 72 20.54 26.45 14.88
N GLN A 73 21.72 26.29 14.26
CA GLN A 73 22.99 26.84 14.74
C GLN A 73 23.35 28.19 14.09
N GLY A 74 22.67 28.60 13.00
CA GLY A 74 22.87 29.89 12.33
C GLY A 74 22.97 29.75 10.82
#